data_AF-A0A8B6Y1T7-F1
#
_entry.id   AF-A0A8B6Y1T7-F1
#
_cell.length_a   1.000
_cell.length_b   1.000
_cell.length_c   1.000
_cell.angle_alpha   90.00
_cell.angle_beta   90.00
_cell.angle_gamma   90.00
#
_symmetry.space_group_name_H-M   'P 1'
#
loop_
_entity.id
_entity.type
_entity.pdbx_description
1 polymer ?
#
loop_
_entity_poly.entity_id
_entity_poly.type
_entity_poly.pdbx_seq_one_letter_code
_entity_poly.pdbx_strand_id
1 'polypeptide(L)'
;MFQGNIDDDFKIGVAVAKNTIKLYAPFYHADIIVASPLGLRRIIATEREKQDFDFLSSIEILIMDQIDVFNMQNWEHVLHVFDYMNLTPRQSHDTDFSRVRMWCVDGLSKYYRQSLLFSSIQSAEIQCLFNKCF
;
A
#
# COMPACT_ATOMS: atom_id res chain seq x y z
N MET A 1 -28.00 -7.71 -9.81
CA MET A 1 -27.03 -6.80 -9.16
C MET A 1 -26.62 -7.47 -7.86
N PHE A 2 -25.34 -7.77 -7.65
CA PHE A 2 -24.89 -8.39 -6.41
C PHE A 2 -25.05 -7.38 -5.26
N GLN A 3 -25.95 -7.69 -4.34
CA GLN A 3 -26.26 -6.89 -3.15
C GLN A 3 -25.23 -7.25 -2.07
N GLY A 4 -23.96 -6.95 -2.34
CA GLY A 4 -22.84 -7.14 -1.42
C GLY A 4 -22.57 -5.89 -0.59
N ASN A 5 -21.49 -5.93 0.19
CA ASN A 5 -20.98 -4.74 0.86
C ASN A 5 -20.51 -3.73 -0.21
N ILE A 6 -21.08 -2.53 -0.18
CA ILE A 6 -20.72 -1.39 -1.04
C ILE A 6 -19.79 -0.39 -0.33
N ASP A 7 -19.34 -0.74 0.89
CA ASP A 7 -18.43 0.10 1.64
C ASP A 7 -17.02 0.04 1.03
N ASP A 8 -16.43 1.20 0.81
CA ASP A 8 -15.09 1.36 0.25
C ASP A 8 -13.99 1.06 1.29
N ASP A 9 -14.31 0.52 2.47
CA ASP A 9 -13.35 0.10 3.50
C ASP A 9 -13.02 -1.41 3.44
N PHE A 10 -12.39 -1.85 2.34
CA PHE A 10 -11.86 -3.20 2.24
C PHE A 10 -10.34 -3.22 2.45
N LYS A 11 -9.89 -4.23 3.18
CA LYS A 11 -8.48 -4.45 3.50
C LYS A 11 -8.27 -5.91 3.91
N ILE A 12 -7.41 -6.61 3.19
CA ILE A 12 -7.14 -8.04 3.37
C ILE A 12 -5.64 -8.26 3.21
N GLY A 13 -5.02 -8.86 4.22
CA GLY A 13 -3.68 -9.42 4.12
C GLY A 13 -3.76 -10.87 3.65
N VAL A 14 -2.92 -11.24 2.71
CA VAL A 14 -2.82 -12.60 2.17
C VAL A 14 -1.39 -13.10 2.40
N ALA A 15 -1.25 -14.23 3.08
CA ALA A 15 0.02 -14.90 3.29
C ALA A 15 0.08 -16.19 2.46
N VAL A 16 1.17 -16.37 1.72
CA VAL A 16 1.43 -17.50 0.84
C VAL A 16 2.37 -18.47 1.57
N ALA A 17 1.82 -19.58 2.05
CA ALA A 17 2.60 -20.69 2.55
C ALA A 17 2.83 -21.74 1.44
N LYS A 18 3.77 -22.66 1.65
CA LYS A 18 4.23 -23.64 0.63
C LYS A 18 3.10 -24.29 -0.19
N ASN A 19 2.00 -24.69 0.47
CA ASN A 19 0.87 -25.38 -0.16
C ASN A 19 -0.50 -24.72 0.12
N THR A 20 -0.53 -23.58 0.80
CA THR A 20 -1.80 -22.97 1.24
C THR A 20 -1.74 -21.45 1.18
N ILE A 21 -2.85 -20.83 0.78
CA ILE A 21 -3.06 -19.40 0.88
C ILE A 21 -3.86 -19.12 2.15
N LYS A 22 -3.32 -18.30 3.05
CA LYS A 22 -4.02 -17.82 4.24
C LYS A 22 -4.58 -16.44 3.96
N LEU A 23 -5.91 -16.34 3.90
CA LEU A 23 -6.61 -15.06 3.83
C LEU A 23 -6.70 -14.45 5.22
N TYR A 24 -6.81 -13.11 5.28
CA TYR A 24 -6.91 -12.34 6.53
C TYR A 24 -5.68 -12.49 7.44
N ALA A 25 -4.49 -12.64 6.85
CA ALA A 25 -3.25 -12.56 7.58
C ALA A 25 -3.04 -11.13 8.13
N PRO A 26 -2.45 -10.97 9.33
CA PRO A 26 -1.98 -9.66 9.80
C PRO A 26 -1.02 -9.03 8.78
N PHE A 27 -1.06 -7.72 8.62
CA PHE A 27 -0.31 -7.02 7.56
C PHE A 27 1.21 -7.22 7.63
N TYR A 28 1.76 -7.30 8.84
CA TYR A 28 3.18 -7.62 9.07
C TYR A 28 3.60 -9.03 8.64
N HIS A 29 2.63 -9.93 8.47
CA HIS A 29 2.86 -11.31 8.01
C HIS A 29 2.21 -11.58 6.65
N ALA A 30 1.68 -10.56 5.99
CA ALA A 30 1.06 -10.67 4.68
C ALA A 30 2.13 -10.49 3.60
N ASP A 31 2.13 -11.40 2.62
CA ASP A 31 2.96 -11.27 1.42
C ASP A 31 2.28 -10.38 0.38
N ILE A 32 0.94 -10.32 0.39
CA ILE A 32 0.13 -9.50 -0.51
C ILE A 32 -0.90 -8.74 0.33
N ILE A 33 -1.01 -7.44 0.11
CA ILE A 33 -2.03 -6.59 0.72
C ILE A 33 -3.01 -6.17 -0.38
N VAL A 34 -4.29 -6.49 -0.20
CA VAL A 34 -5.38 -6.03 -1.07
C VAL A 34 -6.25 -5.09 -0.26
N ALA A 35 -6.22 -3.80 -0.57
CA ALA A 35 -6.92 -2.80 0.20
C ALA A 35 -7.34 -1.60 -0.65
N SER A 36 -8.38 -0.90 -0.20
CA SER A 36 -8.75 0.40 -0.73
C SER A 36 -7.86 1.50 -0.16
N PRO A 37 -7.71 2.65 -0.85
CA PRO A 37 -7.01 3.81 -0.31
C PRO A 37 -7.59 4.29 1.04
N LEU A 38 -8.92 4.24 1.19
CA LEU A 38 -9.61 4.58 2.44
C LEU A 38 -9.25 3.60 3.57
N GLY A 39 -9.24 2.30 3.30
CA GLY A 39 -8.93 1.27 4.29
C GLY A 39 -7.49 1.36 4.79
N LEU A 40 -6.54 1.64 3.89
CA LEU A 40 -5.15 1.92 4.26
C LEU A 40 -5.03 3.21 5.05
N ARG A 41 -5.68 4.29 4.62
CA ARG A 41 -5.68 5.57 5.34
C ARG A 41 -6.19 5.41 6.77
N ARG A 42 -7.26 4.64 7.00
CA ARG A 42 -7.80 4.39 8.35
C ARG A 42 -6.77 3.73 9.27
N ILE A 43 -5.99 2.77 8.76
CA ILE A 43 -4.94 2.11 9.54
C ILE A 43 -3.82 3.09 9.87
N ILE A 44 -3.31 3.81 8.85
CA ILE A 44 -2.21 4.77 9.03
C ILE A 44 -2.62 5.93 9.96
N ALA A 45 -3.86 6.41 9.84
CA ALA A 45 -4.38 7.58 10.55
C ALA A 45 -5.03 7.27 11.90
N THR A 46 -4.91 6.05 12.44
CA THR A 46 -5.52 5.74 13.75
C THR A 46 -4.86 6.60 14.84
N GLU A 47 -5.62 7.55 15.39
CA GLU A 47 -5.16 8.52 16.37
C GLU A 47 -4.77 7.86 17.69
N ARG A 48 -3.49 8.01 18.11
CA ARG A 48 -3.13 8.83 19.29
C ARG A 48 -1.65 8.74 19.68
N GLU A 49 -0.91 7.69 19.34
CA GLU A 49 0.52 7.62 19.76
C GLU A 49 1.49 6.99 18.75
N LYS A 50 1.03 6.17 17.79
CA LYS A 50 1.89 5.57 16.76
C LYS A 50 1.12 5.38 15.46
N GLN A 51 1.46 6.17 14.44
CA GLN A 51 1.06 5.87 13.07
C GLN A 51 1.71 4.54 12.68
N ASP A 52 0.89 3.54 12.41
CA ASP A 52 1.33 2.24 11.96
C ASP A 52 1.39 2.26 10.42
N PHE A 53 2.58 2.49 9.88
CA PHE A 53 2.83 2.48 8.43
C PHE A 53 3.98 1.55 8.03
N ASP A 54 4.65 0.92 9.00
CA ASP A 54 5.88 0.17 8.76
C ASP A 54 5.63 -1.03 7.83
N PHE A 55 4.39 -1.55 7.78
CA PHE A 55 3.98 -2.59 6.85
C PHE A 55 4.00 -2.16 5.36
N LEU A 56 4.09 -0.86 5.05
CA LEU A 56 4.24 -0.33 3.68
C LEU A 56 5.70 -0.02 3.31
N SER A 57 6.65 -0.27 4.21
CA SER A 57 8.07 0.06 3.97
C SER A 57 8.71 -0.77 2.86
N SER A 58 8.32 -2.04 2.73
CA SER A 58 8.93 -3.05 1.86
C SER A 58 8.14 -3.36 0.58
N ILE A 59 7.25 -2.48 0.14
CA ILE A 59 6.47 -2.69 -1.08
C ILE A 59 7.38 -2.71 -2.31
N GLU A 60 7.50 -3.88 -2.96
CA GLU A 60 8.27 -4.07 -4.19
C GLU A 60 7.40 -3.90 -5.46
N ILE A 61 6.11 -4.27 -5.36
CA ILE A 61 5.15 -4.17 -6.45
C ILE A 61 3.91 -3.44 -5.94
N LEU A 62 3.57 -2.33 -6.58
CA LEU A 62 2.32 -1.61 -6.36
C LEU A 62 1.43 -1.75 -7.59
N ILE A 63 0.19 -2.20 -7.37
CA ILE A 63 -0.84 -2.27 -8.41
C ILE A 63 -2.01 -1.39 -7.98
N MET A 64 -2.34 -0.41 -8.81
CA MET A 64 -3.55 0.38 -8.66
C MET A 64 -4.43 0.13 -9.87
N ASP A 65 -5.46 -0.69 -9.68
CA ASP A 65 -6.47 -0.93 -10.71
C ASP A 65 -7.56 0.14 -10.64
N GLN A 66 -8.07 0.56 -11.81
CA GLN A 66 -9.14 1.57 -11.96
C GLN A 66 -8.89 2.86 -11.16
N ILE A 67 -7.71 3.46 -11.33
CA ILE A 67 -7.31 4.67 -10.59
C ILE A 67 -8.21 5.89 -10.87
N ASP A 68 -8.88 5.92 -12.03
CA ASP A 68 -9.92 6.90 -12.34
C ASP A 68 -11.09 6.86 -11.35
N VAL A 69 -11.47 5.67 -10.89
CA VAL A 69 -12.52 5.50 -9.86
C VAL A 69 -12.05 6.04 -8.51
N PHE A 70 -10.79 5.80 -8.13
CA PHE A 70 -10.22 6.37 -6.89
C PHE A 70 -10.20 7.90 -6.92
N ASN A 71 -9.91 8.49 -8.09
CA ASN A 71 -9.95 9.93 -8.29
C ASN A 71 -11.37 10.49 -8.14
N MET A 72 -12.39 9.79 -8.66
CA MET A 72 -13.80 10.19 -8.52
C MET A 72 -14.32 10.06 -7.08
N GLN A 73 -13.80 9.12 -6.29
CA GLN A 73 -14.20 8.94 -4.88
C GLN A 73 -13.58 10.01 -3.97
N ASN A 74 -12.27 9.95 -3.76
CA ASN A 74 -11.53 10.94 -2.98
C ASN A 74 -10.02 10.76 -3.19
N TRP A 75 -9.42 11.64 -3.99
CA TRP A 75 -8.00 11.57 -4.31
C TRP A 75 -7.06 11.80 -3.10
N GLU A 76 -7.52 12.49 -2.06
CA GLU A 76 -6.72 12.70 -0.86
C GLU A 76 -6.39 11.39 -0.13
N HIS A 77 -7.23 10.36 -0.26
CA HIS A 77 -6.95 9.05 0.32
C HIS A 77 -5.72 8.42 -0.36
N VAL A 78 -5.64 8.52 -1.69
CA VAL A 78 -4.49 8.04 -2.46
C VAL A 78 -3.23 8.81 -2.07
N LEU A 79 -3.28 10.15 -2.13
CA LEU A 79 -2.13 11.00 -1.79
C LEU A 79 -1.60 10.70 -0.38
N HIS A 80 -2.50 10.59 0.60
CA HIS A 80 -2.12 10.25 1.96
C HIS A 80 -1.42 8.89 2.04
N VAL A 81 -1.90 7.84 1.36
CA VAL A 81 -1.22 6.53 1.38
C VAL A 81 0.18 6.61 0.76
N PHE A 82 0.34 7.37 -0.32
CA PHE A 82 1.64 7.56 -0.97
C PHE A 82 2.65 8.30 -0.10
N ASP A 83 2.21 9.24 0.75
CA ASP A 83 3.10 9.96 1.67
C ASP A 83 3.76 9.02 2.71
N TYR A 84 3.13 7.87 3.01
CA TYR A 84 3.66 6.85 3.93
C TYR A 84 4.24 5.61 3.24
N MET A 85 4.28 5.60 1.90
CA MET A 85 4.73 4.43 1.15
C MET A 85 6.26 4.37 1.06
N ASN A 86 6.83 3.19 1.31
CA ASN A 86 8.29 2.94 1.27
C ASN A 86 9.11 3.86 2.20
N LEU A 87 8.51 4.38 3.27
CA LEU A 87 9.25 5.07 4.32
C LEU A 87 10.08 4.08 5.15
N THR A 88 11.17 4.56 5.74
CA THR A 88 11.96 3.79 6.70
C THR A 88 11.09 3.41 7.89
N PRO A 89 11.00 2.11 8.26
CA PRO A 89 10.16 1.69 9.36
C PRO A 89 10.67 2.23 10.70
N ARG A 90 9.77 2.57 11.61
CA ARG A 90 10.11 3.07 12.95
C ARG A 90 10.48 1.94 13.92
N GLN A 91 9.88 0.77 13.76
CA GLN A 91 10.14 -0.41 14.58
C GLN A 91 10.66 -1.57 13.74
N SER A 92 11.47 -2.43 14.36
CA SER A 92 12.11 -3.55 13.67
C SER A 92 11.18 -4.75 13.44
N HIS A 93 10.11 -4.93 14.22
CA HIS A 93 9.14 -6.03 14.02
C HIS A 93 9.77 -7.41 13.81
N ASP A 94 10.78 -7.75 14.63
CA ASP A 94 11.55 -9.01 14.54
C ASP A 94 12.26 -9.23 13.19
N THR A 95 12.59 -8.14 12.48
CA THR A 95 13.29 -8.18 11.19
C THR A 95 14.73 -8.68 11.36
N ASP A 96 15.10 -9.64 10.52
CA ASP A 96 16.48 -10.09 10.35
C ASP A 96 17.26 -9.11 9.45
N PHE A 97 18.02 -8.21 10.08
CA PHE A 97 18.83 -7.20 9.39
C PHE A 97 19.86 -7.77 8.42
N SER A 98 20.29 -9.03 8.59
CA SER A 98 21.23 -9.67 7.66
C SER A 98 20.63 -9.90 6.27
N ARG A 99 19.29 -9.93 6.18
CA ARG A 99 18.52 -10.17 4.95
C ARG A 99 17.93 -8.89 4.35
N VAL A 100 18.07 -7.76 5.06
CA VAL A 100 17.56 -6.47 4.57
C VAL A 100 18.43 -6.00 3.41
N ARG A 101 17.78 -5.64 2.30
CA ARG A 101 18.45 -5.12 1.11
C ARG A 101 19.02 -3.72 1.41
N MET A 102 20.25 -3.45 0.97
CA MET A 102 20.93 -2.19 1.28
C MET A 102 20.16 -0.96 0.79
N TRP A 103 19.55 -1.04 -0.40
CA TRP A 103 18.73 0.04 -0.93
C TRP A 103 17.48 0.35 -0.09
N CYS A 104 16.98 -0.61 0.71
CA CYS A 104 15.91 -0.34 1.67
C CYS A 104 16.40 0.48 2.87
N VAL A 105 17.64 0.23 3.31
CA VAL A 105 18.30 0.99 4.37
C VAL A 105 18.63 2.41 3.89
N ASP A 106 19.09 2.54 2.65
CA ASP A 106 19.45 3.83 2.02
C ASP A 106 18.23 4.67 1.61
N GLY A 107 17.00 4.20 1.84
CA GLY A 107 15.76 4.90 1.45
C GLY A 107 15.54 4.97 -0.07
N LEU A 108 16.21 4.10 -0.84
CA LEU A 108 16.10 4.03 -2.29
C LEU A 108 14.96 3.11 -2.75
N SER A 109 14.24 2.45 -1.84
CA SER A 109 13.11 1.54 -2.15
C SER A 109 12.12 2.09 -3.16
N LYS A 110 11.83 3.40 -3.10
CA LYS A 110 10.90 4.07 -4.03
C LYS A 110 11.32 3.95 -5.51
N TYR A 111 12.62 3.85 -5.80
CA TYR A 111 13.16 3.73 -7.16
C TYR A 111 13.21 2.28 -7.66
N TYR A 112 13.24 1.31 -6.73
CA TYR A 112 13.28 -0.11 -7.06
C TYR A 112 11.88 -0.75 -7.12
N ARG A 113 10.86 -0.05 -6.61
CA ARG A 113 9.47 -0.50 -6.66
C ARG A 113 8.94 -0.43 -8.10
N GLN A 114 8.39 -1.54 -8.59
CA GLN A 114 7.60 -1.54 -9.81
C GLN A 114 6.18 -1.06 -9.50
N SER A 115 5.66 -0.12 -10.29
CA SER A 115 4.32 0.43 -10.07
C SER A 115 3.50 0.38 -11.34
N LEU A 116 2.34 -0.25 -11.25
CA LEU A 116 1.42 -0.49 -12.34
C LEU A 116 0.12 0.27 -12.04
N LEU A 117 -0.14 1.31 -12.83
CA LEU A 117 -1.35 2.12 -12.73
C LEU A 117 -2.25 1.82 -13.92
N PHE A 118 -3.46 1.35 -13.66
CA PHE A 118 -4.47 1.10 -14.69
C PHE A 118 -5.59 2.12 -14.55
N SER A 119 -5.88 2.82 -15.64
CA SER A 119 -6.92 3.84 -15.71
C SER A 119 -7.68 3.72 -17.01
N SER A 120 -9.01 3.91 -16.97
CA SER A 120 -9.80 4.03 -18.21
C SER A 120 -9.69 5.43 -18.84
N ILE A 121 -9.33 6.43 -18.03
CA ILE A 121 -9.28 7.85 -18.43
C ILE A 121 -7.95 8.45 -17.98
N GLN A 122 -7.38 9.32 -18.80
CA GLN A 122 -6.23 10.12 -18.40
C GLN A 122 -6.69 11.39 -17.69
N SER A 123 -6.19 11.65 -16.49
CA SER A 123 -6.41 12.93 -15.78
C SER A 123 -5.09 13.53 -15.29
N ALA A 124 -5.09 14.84 -15.03
CA ALA A 124 -3.91 15.58 -14.62
C ALA A 124 -3.39 15.12 -13.25
N GLU A 125 -4.29 14.71 -12.36
CA GLU A 125 -3.98 14.20 -11.02
C GLU A 125 -3.17 12.90 -11.08
N ILE A 126 -3.57 11.96 -11.94
CA ILE A 126 -2.87 10.69 -12.15
C ILE A 126 -1.48 10.94 -12.73
N GLN A 127 -1.37 11.86 -13.69
CA GLN A 127 -0.09 12.21 -14.30
C GLN A 127 0.84 12.94 -13.32
N CYS A 128 0.29 13.79 -12.46
CA CYS A 128 1.03 14.45 -11.38
C CYS A 128 1.57 13.45 -10.37
N LEU A 129 0.74 12.49 -9.95
CA LEU A 129 1.18 11.39 -9.08
C LEU A 129 2.31 10.60 -9.74
N PHE A 130 2.16 10.31 -11.04
CA PHE A 130 3.19 9.57 -11.76
C PHE A 130 4.55 10.30 -11.74
N ASN A 131 4.57 11.59 -12.09
CA ASN A 131 5.80 12.38 -12.15
C ASN A 131 6.41 12.68 -10.76
N LYS A 132 5.61 12.63 -9.69
CA LYS A 132 6.08 12.90 -8.33
C LYS A 132 6.65 11.64 -7.66
N CYS A 133 6.03 10.49 -7.93
CA CYS A 133 6.24 9.27 -7.14
C CYS A 133 7.05 8.17 -7.85
N PHE A 134 7.28 8.28 -9.16
CA PHE A 134 8.08 7.36 -9.97
C PHE A 134 9.10 8.13 -10.82
#